data_AF-A0A183CVX6-F1
#
_entry.id   AF-A0A183CVX6-F1
#
_cell.length_a   1.000
_cell.length_b   1.000
_cell.length_c   1.000
_cell.angle_alpha   90.00
_cell.angle_beta   90.00
_cell.angle_gamma   90.00
#
_symmetry.space_group_name_H-M   'P 1'
#
loop_
_entity.id
_entity.type
_entity.pdbx_description
1 polymer ?
#
loop_
_entity_poly.entity_id
_entity_poly.type
_entity_poly.pdbx_seq_one_letter_code
_entity_poly.pdbx_strand_id
1 'polypeptide(L)'
;GLIFISCRVIAFRYDIRRTGYIIVTSIIEDDDVLRPAVVEAVLGLWNLIQQLTVEGRNDTAFDYSSICVKFPISPEFDEILASILLQNSSR
;
A
#
# COMPACT_ATOMS: atom_id res chain seq x y z
N GLY A 1 13.20 3.29 9.14
CA GLY A 1 12.01 2.40 9.13
C GLY A 1 11.66 2.01 7.70
N LEU A 2 10.85 0.98 7.48
CA LEU A 2 10.34 0.59 6.17
C LEU A 2 8.83 0.37 6.30
N ILE A 3 8.02 1.09 5.51
CA ILE A 3 6.58 0.82 5.44
C ILE A 3 6.37 -0.14 4.27
N PHE A 4 5.78 -1.30 4.57
CA PHE A 4 5.43 -2.30 3.56
C PHE A 4 3.93 -2.23 3.28
N ILE A 5 3.57 -1.77 2.08
CA ILE A 5 2.23 -2.00 1.54
C ILE A 5 2.36 -3.08 0.47
N SER A 6 1.79 -4.24 0.74
CA SER A 6 1.81 -5.40 -0.16
C SER A 6 0.49 -5.51 -0.93
N CYS A 7 0.55 -5.42 -2.26
CA CYS A 7 -0.54 -5.83 -3.15
C CYS A 7 -0.15 -7.14 -3.80
N ARG A 8 -0.91 -8.21 -3.54
CA ARG A 8 -0.72 -9.47 -4.26
C ARG A 8 -1.60 -9.44 -5.49
N VAL A 9 -1.01 -9.24 -6.66
CA VAL A 9 -1.75 -9.30 -7.92
C VAL A 9 -1.98 -10.77 -8.26
N ILE A 10 -3.25 -11.18 -8.35
CA ILE A 10 -3.63 -12.51 -8.85
C ILE A 10 -4.16 -12.33 -10.26
N ALA A 11 -3.33 -12.64 -11.25
CA ALA A 11 -3.78 -12.75 -12.62
C ALA A 11 -4.61 -14.04 -12.77
N PHE A 12 -5.94 -13.92 -12.73
CA PHE A 12 -6.90 -15.03 -12.81
C PHE A 12 -6.73 -15.92 -14.05
N ARG A 13 -6.02 -15.45 -15.09
CA ARG A 13 -5.80 -16.16 -16.35
C ARG A 13 -4.52 -17.00 -16.45
N TYR A 14 -3.55 -16.88 -15.52
CA TYR A 14 -2.23 -17.52 -15.69
C TYR A 14 -1.68 -18.25 -14.46
N ASP A 15 -2.35 -18.22 -13.29
CA ASP A 15 -1.84 -18.79 -12.02
C ASP A 15 -0.42 -18.30 -11.61
N ILE A 16 0.06 -17.22 -12.24
CA ILE A 16 1.31 -16.56 -11.88
C ILE A 16 0.98 -15.54 -10.79
N ARG A 17 1.36 -15.86 -9.55
CA ARG A 17 1.21 -14.96 -8.41
C ARG A 17 2.36 -13.95 -8.44
N ARG A 18 2.08 -12.68 -8.72
CA ARG A 18 3.08 -11.59 -8.64
C ARG A 18 2.77 -10.74 -7.42
N THR A 19 3.77 -10.52 -6.58
CA THR A 19 3.64 -9.62 -5.43
C THR A 19 4.27 -8.29 -5.79
N GLY A 20 3.48 -7.22 -5.72
CA GLY A 20 3.97 -5.85 -5.79
C GLY A 20 4.20 -5.29 -4.39
N TYR A 21 5.27 -4.53 -4.22
CA TYR A 21 5.59 -3.85 -2.98
C TYR A 21 5.76 -2.36 -3.26
N ILE A 22 5.15 -1.54 -2.41
CA ILE A 22 5.48 -0.12 -2.30
C ILE A 22 6.47 0.00 -1.14
N ILE A 23 7.68 0.47 -1.45
CA ILE A 23 8.75 0.64 -0.48
C ILE A 23 8.97 2.14 -0.29
N VAL A 24 8.78 2.62 0.93
CA VAL A 24 8.91 4.04 1.29
C VAL A 24 10.17 4.21 2.12
N THR A 25 11.03 5.12 1.68
CA THR A 25 12.32 5.44 2.31
C THR A 25 12.49 6.94 2.40
N SER A 26 13.31 7.41 3.34
CA SER A 26 13.70 8.82 3.39
C SER A 26 14.95 9.04 2.52
N ILE A 27 15.04 10.22 1.91
CA ILE A 27 16.25 10.68 1.22
C ILE A 27 17.36 11.08 2.20
N ILE A 28 17.00 11.30 3.48
CA ILE A 28 17.92 11.61 4.56
C ILE A 28 18.23 10.30 5.30
N GLU A 29 19.51 9.99 5.48
CA GLU A 29 19.93 8.84 6.31
C GLU A 29 19.42 9.00 7.74
N ASP A 30 18.98 7.89 8.34
CA ASP A 30 18.43 7.78 9.70
C ASP A 30 17.15 8.59 10.02
N ASP A 31 16.51 9.19 9.01
CA ASP A 31 15.23 9.89 9.22
C ASP A 31 14.08 8.90 9.52
N ASP A 32 13.18 9.35 10.40
CA ASP A 32 12.06 8.53 10.85
C ASP A 32 10.90 8.55 9.84
N VAL A 33 10.79 7.48 9.08
CA VAL A 33 9.69 7.28 8.12
C VAL A 33 8.39 6.79 8.79
N LEU A 34 8.40 6.44 10.08
CA LEU A 34 7.20 6.01 10.80
C LEU A 34 6.44 7.18 11.45
N ARG A 35 6.76 8.41 11.08
CA ARG A 35 6.03 9.59 11.53
C ARG A 35 4.62 9.63 10.94
N PRO A 36 3.64 10.21 11.66
CA PRO A 36 2.23 10.21 11.23
C PRO A 36 2.02 10.79 9.83
N ALA A 37 2.71 11.90 9.50
CA ALA A 37 2.61 12.54 8.18
C ALA A 37 3.07 11.63 7.03
N VAL A 38 4.11 10.81 7.26
CA VAL A 38 4.60 9.87 6.26
C VAL A 38 3.61 8.72 6.10
N VAL A 39 3.11 8.17 7.20
CA VAL A 39 2.09 7.11 7.17
C VAL A 39 0.82 7.58 6.46
N GLU A 40 0.35 8.79 6.76
CA GLU A 40 -0.81 9.40 6.10
C GLU A 40 -0.60 9.56 4.58
N ALA A 41 0.55 10.09 4.17
CA ALA A 41 0.90 10.23 2.75
C ALA A 41 0.95 8.87 2.03
N VAL A 42 1.47 7.84 2.71
CA VAL A 42 1.58 6.48 2.18
C VAL A 42 0.20 5.80 2.07
N LEU A 43 -0.70 6.02 3.02
CA LEU A 43 -2.10 5.60 2.92
C LEU A 43 -2.84 6.33 1.79
N GLY A 44 -2.57 7.62 1.61
CA GLY A 44 -3.07 8.40 0.48
C GLY A 44 -2.61 7.84 -0.87
N LEU A 45 -1.30 7.57 -1.00
CA LEU A 45 -0.73 6.93 -2.18
C LEU A 45 -1.36 5.56 -2.45
N TRP A 46 -1.58 4.76 -1.41
CA TRP A 46 -2.25 3.47 -1.55
C TRP A 46 -3.66 3.62 -2.11
N ASN A 47 -4.44 4.58 -1.59
CA ASN A 47 -5.79 4.85 -2.11
C ASN A 47 -5.77 5.30 -3.58
N LEU A 48 -4.79 6.11 -4.00
CA LEU A 48 -4.62 6.48 -5.40
C LEU A 48 -4.30 5.27 -6.28
N ILE A 49 -3.43 4.37 -5.81
CA ILE A 49 -3.08 3.15 -6.53
C ILE A 49 -4.28 2.24 -6.73
N GLN A 50 -5.17 2.15 -5.74
CA GLN A 50 -6.43 1.39 -5.87
C GLN A 50 -7.36 1.93 -6.96
N GLN A 51 -7.22 3.21 -7.33
CA GLN A 51 -8.03 3.87 -8.37
C GLN A 51 -7.37 3.81 -9.75
N LEU A 52 -6.16 3.26 -9.88
CA LEU A 52 -5.49 3.17 -11.18
C LEU A 52 -6.25 2.23 -12.11
N THR A 53 -6.45 2.67 -13.35
CA THR A 53 -6.93 1.82 -14.44
C THR A 53 -5.74 1.20 -15.16
N VAL A 54 -5.75 -0.11 -15.28
CA VAL A 54 -4.76 -0.90 -15.99
C VAL A 54 -5.32 -1.28 -17.36
N GLU A 55 -4.63 -0.83 -18.41
CA GLU A 55 -4.93 -1.25 -19.78
C GLU A 55 -4.40 -2.67 -20.02
N GLY A 56 -5.32 -3.56 -20.35
CA GLY A 56 -5.08 -4.95 -20.69
C GLY A 56 -4.97 -5.16 -22.20
N ARG A 57 -4.62 -6.40 -22.58
CA ARG A 57 -4.60 -6.81 -23.99
C ARG A 57 -6.04 -6.85 -24.52
N ASN A 58 -6.26 -6.35 -25.74
CA ASN A 58 -7.56 -6.25 -26.44
C ASN A 58 -8.50 -5.12 -25.96
N ASP A 59 -7.98 -3.90 -25.72
CA ASP A 59 -8.77 -2.73 -25.31
C ASP A 59 -9.63 -2.95 -24.05
N THR A 60 -9.19 -3.87 -23.18
CA THR A 60 -9.86 -4.13 -21.92
C THR A 60 -9.22 -3.27 -20.84
N ALA A 61 -10.03 -2.46 -20.15
CA ALA A 61 -9.59 -1.70 -18.99
C ALA A 61 -10.04 -2.42 -17.71
N PHE A 62 -9.14 -2.55 -16.75
CA PHE A 62 -9.43 -3.14 -15.44
C PHE A 62 -8.97 -2.19 -14.34
N ASP A 63 -9.75 -2.06 -13.28
CA ASP A 63 -9.29 -1.35 -12.09
C ASP A 63 -8.19 -2.16 -11.41
N TYR A 64 -7.15 -1.49 -10.92
CA TYR A 64 -6.04 -2.14 -10.22
C TYR A 64 -6.52 -2.96 -9.01
N SER A 65 -7.55 -2.47 -8.32
CA SER A 65 -8.22 -3.18 -7.23
C SER A 65 -8.85 -4.51 -7.66
N SER A 66 -9.33 -4.63 -8.90
CA SER A 66 -9.99 -5.84 -9.42
C SER A 66 -9.01 -7.00 -9.70
N ILE A 67 -7.72 -6.69 -9.84
CA ILE A 67 -6.65 -7.68 -10.10
C ILE A 67 -5.76 -7.92 -8.88
N CYS A 68 -5.96 -7.16 -7.81
CA CYS A 68 -5.23 -7.28 -6.56
C CYS A 68 -6.06 -8.03 -5.51
N VAL A 69 -5.38 -8.86 -4.73
CA VAL A 69 -5.93 -9.45 -3.51
C VAL A 69 -5.21 -8.80 -2.34
N LYS A 70 -6.00 -8.22 -1.44
CA LYS A 70 -5.46 -7.66 -0.20
C LYS A 70 -4.86 -8.81 0.61
N PHE A 71 -3.55 -8.72 0.88
CA PHE A 71 -2.91 -9.68 1.76
C PHE A 71 -3.52 -9.50 3.15
N PRO A 72 -3.85 -10.59 3.88
CA PRO A 72 -4.31 -10.46 5.25
C PRO A 72 -3.21 -9.81 6.08
N ILE A 73 -3.43 -8.55 6.42
CA ILE A 73 -2.58 -7.81 7.34
C ILE A 73 -2.94 -8.28 8.75
N SER A 74 -1.94 -8.54 9.61
CA SER A 74 -2.19 -8.90 11.01
C SER A 74 -2.96 -7.76 11.69
N PRO A 75 -3.96 -8.03 12.53
CA PRO A 75 -4.65 -7.00 13.33
C PRO A 75 -3.68 -6.11 14.11
N GLU A 76 -2.56 -6.67 14.56
CA GLU A 76 -1.48 -5.96 15.25
C GLU A 76 -0.91 -4.79 14.42
N PHE A 77 -0.87 -4.94 13.09
CA PHE A 77 -0.37 -3.89 12.21
C PHE A 77 -1.39 -2.76 12.07
N ASP A 78 -2.69 -3.07 12.06
CA ASP A 78 -3.75 -2.06 12.08
C ASP A 78 -3.72 -1.26 13.39
N GLU A 79 -3.45 -1.92 14.53
CA GLU A 79 -3.25 -1.27 15.83
C GLU A 79 -2.03 -0.35 15.85
N ILE A 80 -0.89 -0.80 15.28
CA ILE A 80 0.32 0.03 15.16
C ILE A 80 0.05 1.25 14.29
N LEU A 81 -0.57 1.08 13.11
CA LEU A 81 -0.94 2.19 12.23
C LEU A 81 -1.88 3.18 12.93
N ALA A 82 -2.90 2.68 13.62
CA ALA A 82 -3.83 3.50 14.38
C ALA A 82 -3.09 4.29 15.48
N SER A 83 -2.18 3.64 16.22
CA SER A 83 -1.39 4.31 17.27
C SER A 83 -0.52 5.44 16.72
N ILE A 84 0.12 5.23 15.57
CA ILE A 84 0.96 6.25 14.92
C ILE A 84 0.10 7.44 14.49
N LEU A 85 -1.04 7.20 13.86
CA LEU A 85 -1.94 8.27 13.41
C LEU A 85 -2.56 9.04 14.58
N LEU A 86 -2.93 8.36 15.66
CA LEU A 86 -3.56 8.96 16.84
C LEU A 86 -2.57 9.75 17.72
N GLN A 87 -1.27 9.45 17.68
CA GLN A 87 -0.25 10.21 18.42
C GLN A 87 -0.18 11.70 18.02
N ASN A 88 -0.76 12.10 16.88
CA ASN A 88 -0.84 13.50 16.45
C ASN A 88 -2.14 14.21 16.89
N SER A 89 -3.12 13.51 17.47
CA SER A 89 -4.37 14.14 17.94
C SER A 89 -4.23 14.80 19.33
N SER A 90 -3.07 14.74 19.97
CA SER A 90 -2.85 15.25 21.33
C SER A 90 -1.88 16.44 21.41
N ARG A 91 -1.76 17.26 20.35
CA ARG A 91 -1.07 18.56 20.43
C ARG A 91 -1.93 19.67 19.86
#